data_AF-A0A7X7XSM3-F1
#
_entry.id   AF-A0A7X7XSM3-F1
#
_cell.length_a   1.000
_cell.length_b   1.000
_cell.length_c   1.000
_cell.angle_alpha   90.00
_cell.angle_beta   90.00
_cell.angle_gamma   90.00
#
_symmetry.space_group_name_H-M   'P 1'
#
loop_
_entity.id
_entity.type
_entity.pdbx_description
1 polymer ?
#
loop_
_entity_poly.entity_id
_entity_poly.type
_entity_poly.pdbx_seq_one_letter_code
_entity_poly.pdbx_strand_id
1 'polypeptide(L)' 'MLKTVHIPDNEQYRELKQFIDETKDEKGAILDVLYKAQELFGYIPYEVQYFISEEMKIPISQIYGVITFYHFFRT' A
#
# COMPACT_ATOMS: atom_id res chain seq x y z
N MET A 1 -8.90 -5.53 -21.17
CA MET A 1 -8.20 -4.22 -21.19
C MET A 1 -7.62 -4.01 -19.81
N LEU A 2 -6.29 -3.98 -19.69
CA LEU A 2 -5.64 -3.58 -18.45
C LEU A 2 -5.92 -2.09 -18.27
N LYS A 3 -6.75 -1.71 -17.29
CA LYS A 3 -6.85 -0.32 -16.86
C LYS A 3 -5.48 0.03 -16.30
N THR A 4 -4.76 0.95 -16.93
CA THR A 4 -3.56 1.53 -16.34
C THR A 4 -4.01 2.30 -15.11
N VAL A 5 -3.65 1.83 -13.92
CA VAL A 5 -3.90 2.57 -12.67
C VAL A 5 -3.00 3.82 -12.72
N HIS A 6 -3.61 5.01 -12.69
CA HIS A 6 -2.85 6.24 -12.64
C HIS A 6 -2.48 6.52 -11.18
N ILE A 7 -1.18 6.50 -10.88
CA ILE A 7 -0.66 6.91 -9.58
C ILE A 7 -0.22 8.37 -9.67
N PRO A 8 -0.82 9.29 -8.91
CA PRO A 8 -0.43 10.69 -8.93
C PRO A 8 0.94 10.87 -8.25
N ASP A 9 1.78 11.72 -8.83
CA ASP A 9 3.06 12.15 -8.22
C ASP A 9 2.81 13.26 -7.18
N ASN A 10 2.23 12.89 -6.05
CA ASN A 10 1.98 13.80 -4.92
C ASN A 10 2.85 13.44 -3.71
N GLU A 11 2.80 14.30 -2.69
CA GLU A 11 3.60 14.15 -1.48
C GLU A 11 3.35 12.82 -0.75
N GLN A 12 2.09 12.40 -0.66
CA GLN A 12 1.69 11.18 0.04
C GLN A 12 2.29 9.92 -0.61
N TYR A 13 2.26 9.82 -1.94
CA TYR A 13 2.87 8.68 -2.65
C TYR A 13 4.39 8.69 -2.55
N ARG A 14 5.04 9.86 -2.58
CA ARG A 14 6.48 9.97 -2.40
C ARG A 14 6.91 9.56 -0.99
N GLU A 15 6.17 10.00 0.04
CA GLU A 15 6.43 9.63 1.42
C GLU A 15 6.21 8.14 1.66
N LEU A 16 5.11 7.58 1.14
CA LEU A 16 4.84 6.15 1.24
C LEU A 16 5.95 5.33 0.53
N LYS A 17 6.41 5.77 -0.65
CA LYS A 17 7.50 5.11 -1.36
C LYS A 17 8.78 5.08 -0.53
N GLN A 18 9.15 6.23 0.03
CA GLN A 18 10.34 6.34 0.87
C GLN A 18 10.25 5.38 2.06
N PHE A 19 9.11 5.36 2.75
CA PHE A 19 8.88 4.43 3.86
C PHE A 19 8.98 2.96 3.43
N ILE A 20 8.39 2.60 2.28
CA ILE A 20 8.52 1.24 1.73
C ILE A 20 9.99 0.90 1.47
N ASP A 21 10.75 1.79 0.85
CA ASP A 21 12.16 1.55 0.55
C ASP A 21 13.02 1.37 1.82
N GLU A 22 12.64 2.01 2.93
CA GLU A 22 13.32 1.89 4.23
C GLU A 22 12.93 0.61 4.99
N THR A 23 11.71 0.08 4.81
CA THR A 23 11.17 -1.01 5.67
C THR A 23 10.97 -2.35 4.94
N LYS A 24 10.94 -2.40 3.60
CA LYS A 24 10.51 -3.60 2.83
C LYS A 24 11.29 -4.89 3.08
N ASP A 25 12.52 -4.82 3.57
CA ASP A 25 13.37 -5.99 3.85
C ASP A 25 13.11 -6.60 5.24
N GLU A 26 12.24 -6.00 6.04
CA GLU A 26 11.90 -6.45 7.39
C GLU A 26 10.81 -7.55 7.40
N LYS A 27 10.90 -8.48 8.36
CA LYS A 27 9.84 -9.47 8.57
C LYS A 27 8.57 -8.76 9.07
N GLY A 28 7.50 -8.84 8.28
CA GLY A 28 6.21 -8.25 8.64
C GLY A 28 6.00 -6.83 8.09
N ALA A 29 6.91 -6.33 7.26
CA ALA A 29 6.87 -4.97 6.68
C ALA A 29 5.54 -4.59 6.01
N ILE A 30 4.77 -5.56 5.51
CA ILE A 30 3.46 -5.29 4.89
C ILE A 30 2.48 -4.62 5.86
N LEU A 31 2.47 -5.01 7.15
CA LEU A 31 1.56 -4.40 8.11
C LEU A 31 1.93 -2.94 8.38
N ASP A 32 3.22 -2.67 8.59
CA ASP A 32 3.73 -1.32 8.83
C ASP A 32 3.49 -0.40 7.62
N VAL A 33 3.67 -0.91 6.40
CA VAL A 33 3.37 -0.18 5.17
C VAL A 33 1.87 0.12 5.05
N LEU A 34 0.99 -0.84 5.39
CA LEU A 34 -0.46 -0.62 5.38
C LEU A 34 -0.90 0.38 6.46
N TYR A 35 -0.27 0.36 7.64
CA TYR A 35 -0.50 1.36 8.68
C TYR A 35 -0.11 2.76 8.19
N LYS A 36 1.09 2.90 7.62
CA LYS A 36 1.58 4.17 7.08
C LYS A 36 0.69 4.68 5.95
N ALA A 37 0.26 3.80 5.05
CA ALA A 37 -0.67 4.15 3.98
C ALA A 37 -2.00 4.68 4.55
N GLN A 38 -2.61 3.99 5.52
CA GLN A 38 -3.85 4.49 6.13
C GLN A 38 -3.65 5.83 6.86
N GLU A 39 -2.49 6.07 7.48
CA GLU A 39 -2.16 7.37 8.09
C GLU A 39 -2.11 8.50 7.04
N LEU A 40 -1.42 8.27 5.91
CA LEU A 40 -1.22 9.28 4.86
C LEU A 40 -2.47 9.59 4.04
N PHE A 41 -3.29 8.56 3.77
CA PHE A 41 -4.44 8.64 2.86
C PHE A 41 -5.78 8.62 3.61
N GLY A 42 -5.80 8.29 4.91
CA GLY A 42 -7.00 8.13 5.74
C GLY A 42 -7.72 6.78 5.55
N TYR A 43 -7.49 6.11 4.43
CA TYR A 43 -8.01 4.78 4.05
C TYR A 43 -7.11 4.20 2.94
N ILE A 44 -7.32 2.95 2.54
CA ILE A 44 -6.47 2.22 1.59
C ILE A 44 -7.27 1.86 0.33
N PRO A 45 -7.53 2.84 -0.56
CA PRO A 45 -8.24 2.59 -1.82
C PRO A 45 -7.43 1.69 -2.76
N TYR A 46 -8.10 1.15 -3.77
CA TYR A 46 -7.47 0.26 -4.77
C TYR A 46 -6.17 0.82 -5.38
N GLU A 47 -6.12 2.12 -5.66
CA GLU A 47 -4.92 2.78 -6.21
C GLU A 47 -3.72 2.72 -5.26
N VAL A 48 -3.94 2.87 -3.95
CA VAL A 48 -2.92 2.74 -2.91
C VAL A 48 -2.51 1.28 -2.74
N GLN A 49 -3.46 0.34 -2.77
CA GLN A 49 -3.16 -1.10 -2.73
C GLN A 49 -2.30 -1.53 -3.92
N TYR A 50 -2.63 -1.04 -5.12
CA TYR A 50 -1.88 -1.29 -6.34
C TYR A 50 -0.46 -0.72 -6.25
N PHE A 51 -0.33 0.50 -5.72
CA PHE A 51 0.99 1.10 -5.50
C PHE A 51 1.87 0.24 -4.57
N ILE A 52 1.33 -0.18 -3.42
CA ILE A 52 2.05 -1.04 -2.47
C ILE A 52 2.41 -2.38 -3.10
N SER A 53 1.52 -2.97 -3.91
CA SER A 53 1.77 -4.21 -4.66
C SER A 53 3.01 -4.09 -5.54
N GLU A 54 3.09 -3.00 -6.31
CA GLU A 54 4.19 -2.78 -7.25
C GLU A 54 5.52 -2.48 -6.56
N GLU A 55 5.51 -1.68 -5.49
CA GLU A 55 6.74 -1.30 -4.77
C GLU A 55 7.29 -2.45 -3.90
N MET A 56 6.41 -3.23 -3.26
CA MET A 56 6.81 -4.35 -2.40
C MET A 56 6.97 -5.68 -3.16
N LYS A 57 6.59 -5.75 -4.44
CA LYS A 57 6.53 -7.00 -5.23
C LYS A 57 5.68 -8.09 -4.58
N ILE A 58 4.59 -7.69 -3.92
CA ILE A 58 3.60 -8.56 -3.28
C ILE A 58 2.36 -8.59 -4.17
N PRO A 59 1.75 -9.75 -4.46
CA PRO A 59 0.52 -9.80 -5.23
C PRO A 59 -0.58 -8.94 -4.61
N ILE A 60 -1.25 -8.10 -5.41
CA ILE A 60 -2.36 -7.25 -4.94
C ILE A 60 -3.47 -8.06 -4.24
N SER A 61 -3.70 -9.31 -4.66
CA SER A 61 -4.67 -10.20 -4.00
C SER A 61 -4.28 -10.54 -2.55
N GLN A 62 -2.99 -10.61 -2.25
CA GLN A 62 -2.50 -10.82 -0.89
C GLN A 62 -2.69 -9.56 -0.05
N ILE A 63 -2.40 -8.38 -0.60
CA ILE A 63 -2.66 -7.09 0.08
C ILE A 63 -4.15 -6.95 0.37
N TYR A 64 -5.01 -7.24 -0.61
CA TYR A 64 -6.46 -7.27 -0.45
C TYR A 64 -6.90 -8.25 0.63
N GLY A 65 -6.30 -9.45 0.68
CA GLY A 65 -6.56 -10.43 1.74
C GLY A 65 -6.23 -9.90 3.14
N VAL A 66 -5.11 -9.19 3.30
CA VAL A 66 -4.71 -8.59 4.59
C VAL A 66 -5.69 -7.50 5.01
N ILE A 67 -5.98 -6.51 4.15
CA ILE A 67 -6.84 -5.37 4.52
C ILE A 67 -8.29 -5.78 4.81
N THR A 68 -8.80 -6.81 4.13
CA THR A 68 -10.16 -7.32 4.37
C THR A 68 -10.24 -8.21 5.61
N PHE A 69 -9.14 -8.85 6.02
CA PHE A 69 -9.09 -9.68 7.22
C PHE A 69 -9.02 -8.85 8.51
N TYR A 70 -8.27 -7.75 8.50
CA TYR A 70 -8.11 -6.88 9.67
C TYR A 70 -9.12 -5.72 9.66
N HIS A 71 -10.09 -5.75 10.57
CA HIS A 71 -11.10 -4.69 10.79
C HIS A 71 -10.52 -3.28 11.04
N PHE A 72 -9.23 -3.19 11.36
CA PHE A 72 -8.52 -1.93 11.56
C PHE A 72 -8.37 -1.13 10.25
N PHE A 73 -8.22 -1.80 9.11
CA PHE A 73 -8.01 -1.13 7.84
C PHE A 73 -9.36 -0.73 7.20
N ARG A 74 -9.42 0.52 6.75
CA ARG A 74 -10.51 1.08 5.96
C ARG A 74 -10.10 1.04 4.49
N THR A 75 -10.99 0.57 3.62
CA THR A 75 -10.75 0.42 2.18
C THR A 75 -11.59 1.38 1.36
#